data_AF-A0AAJ1LAM8-F1
#
_entry.id   AF-A0AAJ1LAM8-F1
#
_cell.length_a   1.000
_cell.length_b   1.000
_cell.length_c   1.000
_cell.angle_alpha   90.00
_cell.angle_beta   90.00
_cell.angle_gamma   90.00
#
_symmetry.space_group_name_H-M   'P 1'
#
loop_
_entity.id
_entity.type
_entity.pdbx_description
1 polymer ?
#
loop_
_entity_poly.entity_id
_entity_poly.type
_entity_poly.pdbx_seq_one_letter_code
_entity_poly.pdbx_strand_id
1 'polypeptide(L)' 'MQLTKLEKAIVIGTIFSAIKAKELKEYVDVEKLPPLIKEIEALSDNTTRKAKKEADISLISKLIHSFLEESKE' A
#
# COMPACT_ATOMS: atom_id res chain seq x y z
N MET A 1 0.43 10.99 -9.55
CA MET A 1 0.81 11.05 -8.11
C MET A 1 2.02 10.17 -7.81
N GLN A 2 2.99 10.61 -6.99
CA GLN A 2 4.09 9.77 -6.50
C GLN A 2 3.90 9.36 -5.03
N LEU A 3 3.84 8.05 -4.77
CA LEU A 3 3.80 7.47 -3.42
C LEU A 3 5.20 7.09 -2.93
N THR A 4 5.45 7.35 -1.65
CA THR A 4 6.63 6.84 -0.93
C THR A 4 6.56 5.32 -0.77
N LYS A 5 7.69 4.69 -0.41
CA LYS A 5 7.73 3.24 -0.15
C LYS A 5 6.75 2.82 0.96
N LEU A 6 6.63 3.63 2.03
CA LEU A 6 5.71 3.38 3.13
C LEU A 6 4.25 3.51 2.71
N GLU A 7 3.90 4.55 1.95
CA GLU A 7 2.55 4.72 1.41
C GLU A 7 2.15 3.56 0.48
N LYS A 8 3.07 3.09 -0.37
CA LYS A 8 2.84 1.89 -1.21
C LYS A 8 2.62 0.64 -0.35
N ALA A 9 3.44 0.43 0.68
CA ALA A 9 3.29 -0.70 1.59
C ALA A 9 1.95 -0.69 2.32
N ILE A 10 1.48 0.49 2.75
CA ILE A 10 0.17 0.67 3.38
C ILE A 10 -0.95 0.23 2.42
N VAL A 11 -0.98 0.76 1.19
CA VAL A 11 -2.01 0.41 0.19
C VAL A 11 -2.00 -1.09 -0.10
N ILE A 12 -0.81 -1.68 -0.34
CA ILE A 12 -0.67 -3.11 -0.62
C ILE A 12 -1.19 -3.95 0.56
N GLY A 13 -0.80 -3.61 1.79
CA GLY A 13 -1.24 -4.31 2.99
C GLY A 13 -2.76 -4.24 3.17
N THR A 14 -3.37 -3.08 2.92
CA THR A 14 -4.83 -2.92 2.96
C THR A 14 -5.52 -3.80 1.91
N ILE A 15 -5.04 -3.81 0.66
CA ILE A 15 -5.63 -4.63 -0.41
C ILE A 15 -5.48 -6.13 -0.10
N PHE A 16 -4.31 -6.55 0.40
CA PHE A 16 -4.09 -7.94 0.82
C PHE A 16 -5.05 -8.38 1.92
N SER A 17 -5.41 -7.49 2.84
CA SER A 17 -6.40 -7.81 3.89
C SER A 17 -7.82 -7.96 3.35
N ALA A 18 -8.12 -7.38 2.19
CA ALA A 18 -9.45 -7.37 1.58
C ALA A 18 -9.70 -8.56 0.62
N ILE A 19 -8.64 -9.20 0.12
CA ILE A 19 -8.72 -10.25 -0.92
C ILE A 19 -8.30 -11.60 -0.33
N LYS A 20 -9.02 -12.68 -0.66
CA LYS A 20 -8.63 -14.03 -0.24
C LYS A 20 -7.34 -14.46 -0.95
N ALA A 21 -6.44 -15.10 -0.21
CA ALA A 21 -5.15 -15.55 -0.75
C ALA A 21 -5.27 -16.47 -1.99
N LYS A 22 -6.34 -17.27 -2.09
CA LYS A 22 -6.57 -18.14 -3.26
C LYS A 22 -6.86 -17.31 -4.52
N GLU A 23 -7.69 -16.28 -4.39
CA GLU A 23 -8.06 -15.38 -5.49
C GLU A 23 -6.85 -14.54 -5.90
N LEU A 24 -6.10 -14.01 -4.94
CA LEU A 24 -4.91 -13.19 -5.22
C LEU A 24 -3.87 -13.94 -6.07
N LYS A 25 -3.61 -15.21 -5.75
CA LYS A 25 -2.60 -16.06 -6.43
C LYS A 25 -2.89 -16.30 -7.91
N GLU A 26 -4.13 -16.11 -8.37
CA GLU A 26 -4.51 -16.28 -9.78
C GLU A 26 -4.12 -15.07 -10.64
N TYR A 27 -3.92 -13.89 -10.03
CA TYR A 27 -3.71 -12.63 -10.75
C TYR A 27 -2.35 -11.97 -10.50
N VAL A 28 -1.57 -12.49 -9.55
CA VAL A 28 -0.26 -11.92 -9.20
C VAL A 28 0.86 -12.93 -9.36
N ASP A 29 2.06 -12.42 -9.61
CA ASP A 29 3.28 -13.21 -9.62
C ASP A 29 3.58 -13.74 -8.20
N VAL A 30 3.20 -15.00 -7.96
CA VAL A 30 3.30 -15.65 -6.66
C VAL A 30 4.75 -15.71 -6.16
N GLU A 31 5.74 -15.77 -7.06
CA GLU A 31 7.15 -15.81 -6.70
C GLU A 31 7.63 -14.49 -6.09
N LYS A 32 6.97 -13.37 -6.43
CA LYS A 32 7.25 -12.05 -5.87
C LYS A 32 6.57 -11.77 -4.54
N LEU A 33 5.59 -12.58 -4.12
CA LEU A 33 4.85 -12.35 -2.87
C LEU A 33 5.73 -12.52 -1.62
N PRO A 34 6.52 -13.60 -1.44
CA PRO A 34 7.36 -13.75 -0.25
C PRO A 34 8.35 -12.60 -0.04
N PRO A 35 9.14 -12.14 -1.05
CA PRO A 35 10.05 -11.03 -0.84
C PRO A 35 9.31 -9.71 -0.59
N LEU A 36 8.14 -9.48 -1.23
CA LEU A 36 7.31 -8.29 -0.98
C LEU A 36 6.80 -8.25 0.46
N ILE A 37 6.26 -9.35 0.98
CA ILE A 37 5.76 -9.44 2.36
C ILE A 37 6.90 -9.15 3.34
N LYS A 38 8.07 -9.77 3.13
CA LYS A 38 9.26 -9.53 3.95
C LYS A 38 9.67 -8.05 3.97
N GLU A 39 9.61 -7.37 2.82
CA GLU A 39 9.91 -5.94 2.77
C GLU A 39 8.86 -5.08 3.49
N ILE A 40 7.57 -5.43 3.40
CA ILE A 40 6.48 -4.72 4.08
C ILE A 40 6.61 -4.90 5.60
N GLU A 41 6.88 -6.11 6.07
CA GLU A 41 7.11 -6.41 7.50
C GLU A 41 8.31 -5.63 8.04
N ALA A 42 9.45 -5.69 7.35
CA ALA A 42 10.64 -4.94 7.74
C ALA A 42 10.39 -3.42 7.76
N LEU A 43 9.59 -2.90 6.84
CA LEU A 43 9.22 -1.49 6.82
C LEU A 43 8.30 -1.14 8.00
N SER A 44 7.34 -2.00 8.32
CA SER A 44 6.44 -1.85 9.46
C SER A 44 7.21 -1.84 10.79
N ASP A 45 8.13 -2.77 10.98
CA ASP A 45 8.94 -2.90 12.20
C ASP A 45 9.80 -1.65 12.47
N ASN A 46 10.29 -1.02 11.41
CA ASN A 46 11.10 0.19 11.50
C ASN A 46 10.29 1.49 11.53
N THR A 47 8.96 1.43 11.38
CA THR A 47 8.09 2.60 11.31
C THR A 47 7.45 2.90 12.65
N THR A 48 7.71 4.08 13.19
CA THR A 48 7.03 4.53 14.42
C THR A 48 5.54 4.79 14.19
N ARG A 49 4.71 4.68 15.24
CA ARG A 49 3.28 5.01 15.17
C ARG A 49 3.01 6.43 14.64
N LYS A 50 3.87 7.39 15.00
CA LYS A 50 3.77 8.78 14.52
C LYS A 50 4.03 8.85 13.02
N ALA A 51 5.13 8.27 12.55
CA ALA A 51 5.48 8.25 11.12
C ALA A 51 4.42 7.53 10.29
N LYS A 52 3.87 6.41 10.79
CA LYS A 52 2.75 5.72 10.14
C LYS A 52 1.53 6.62 10.00
N LYS A 53 1.12 7.31 11.07
CA LYS A 53 -0.03 8.23 11.04
C LYS A 53 0.17 9.36 10.04
N GLU A 54 1.38 9.93 9.98
CA GLU A 54 1.72 10.97 9.01
C GLU A 54 1.66 10.45 7.56
N ALA A 55 2.16 9.23 7.34
CA ALA A 55 2.07 8.56 6.04
C ALA A 55 0.62 8.22 5.65
N ASP A 56 -0.23 7.78 6.58
CA ASP A 56 -1.65 7.52 6.33
C ASP A 56 -2.38 8.79 5.90
N ILE A 57 -2.15 9.91 6.60
CA ILE A 57 -2.74 11.22 6.28
C ILE A 57 -2.24 11.73 4.92
N SER A 58 -0.94 11.61 4.66
CA SER A 58 -0.36 11.97 3.36
C SER A 58 -0.95 11.13 2.22
N LEU A 59 -1.01 9.81 2.42
CA LEU A 59 -1.55 8.88 1.44
C LEU A 59 -3.00 9.22 1.07
N ILE A 60 -3.89 9.37 2.06
CA ILE A 60 -5.30 9.61 1.78
C ILE A 60 -5.52 10.96 1.10
N SER A 61 -4.76 12.00 1.47
CA SER A 61 -4.81 13.30 0.82
C SER A 61 -4.44 13.21 -0.67
N LYS A 62 -3.33 12.52 -0.98
CA LYS A 62 -2.90 12.36 -2.36
C LYS A 62 -3.85 11.49 -3.18
N LEU A 63 -4.42 10.43 -2.59
CA LEU A 63 -5.41 9.58 -3.24
C LEU A 63 -6.70 10.36 -3.55
N ILE A 64 -7.22 11.14 -2.60
CA ILE A 64 -8.38 12.01 -2.81
C ILE A 64 -8.12 12.99 -3.96
N HIS A 65 -6.95 13.65 -3.95
CA HIS A 65 -6.59 14.60 -4.99
C HIS A 65 -6.52 13.94 -6.38
N SER A 66 -5.77 12.83 -6.52
CA SER A 66 -5.65 12.09 -7.79
C SER A 66 -7.02 11.65 -8.29
N PHE A 67 -7.83 11.05 -7.42
CA PHE A 67 -9.15 10.53 -7.77
C PHE A 67 -10.11 11.63 -8.25
N LEU A 68 -10.07 12.81 -7.62
CA LEU A 68 -10.92 13.94 -8.04
C LEU A 68 -10.38 14.66 -9.28
N GLU A 69 -9.08 14.64 -9.54
CA GLU A 69 -8.51 15.18 -10.79
C GLU A 69 -8.88 14.33 -12.01
N GLU A 70 -8.89 13.00 -11.86
CA GLU A 70 -9.33 12.06 -12.90
C GLU A 70 -10.80 12.30 -13.32
N SER A 71 -11.63 12.85 -12.44
CA SER A 71 -13.04 13.19 -12.74
C SER A 71 -13.24 14.46 -13.56
N LYS A 72 -12.17 15.20 -13.86
CA LYS A 72 -12.20 16.48 -14.59
C LYS A 72 -11.77 16.35 -16.05
N GLU A 73 -11.44 15.14 -16.50
CA GLU A 73 -11.27 14.78 -17.93
C GLU A 73 -12.59 14.26 -18.52
#